data_AF-A0A915CU50-F1
#
_entry.id   AF-A0A915CU50-F1
#
_cell.length_a   1.000
_cell.length_b   1.000
_cell.length_c   1.000
_cell.angle_alpha   90.00
_cell.angle_beta   90.00
_cell.angle_gamma   90.00
#
_symmetry.space_group_name_H-M   'P 1'
#
loop_
_entity.id
_entity.type
_entity.pdbx_description
1 polymer ?
#
loop_
_entity_poly.entity_id
_entity_poly.type
_entity_poly.pdbx_seq_one_letter_code
_entity_poly.pdbx_strand_id
1 'polypeptide(L)'
;MLDISASLQLAINQQINLELYGSHLYLGLAYHFDRTSIALPNISKWFRRQSEEERCHAIMFMNYLNCRGGHIVLDQIQSPHNSDWESALQAFEAAFMLEKHNNQSLLSVHTLAADNNDSETCAFLEERFLTKQVDLLEQISKFIMSVTPKIFRECEFLNDEKFKKSQLSRASEEVHCTS
;
A
#
# COMPACT_ATOMS: atom_id res chain seq x y z
N MET A 1 -30.32 1.52 -11.02
CA MET A 1 -29.10 2.01 -10.35
C MET A 1 -28.45 0.79 -9.72
N LEU A 2 -27.13 0.61 -9.85
CA LEU A 2 -26.44 -0.55 -9.28
C LEU A 2 -26.26 -0.33 -7.77
N ASP A 3 -27.34 -0.49 -7.01
CA ASP A 3 -27.39 -0.08 -5.61
C ASP A 3 -26.28 -0.75 -4.79
N ILE A 4 -25.47 0.07 -4.10
CA ILE A 4 -24.52 -0.37 -3.11
C ILE A 4 -25.18 -0.32 -1.72
N SER A 5 -24.97 -1.34 -0.90
CA SER A 5 -25.53 -1.34 0.45
C SER A 5 -24.91 -0.23 1.31
N ALA A 6 -25.67 0.31 2.26
CA ALA A 6 -25.19 1.36 3.16
C ALA A 6 -23.95 0.93 3.97
N SER A 7 -23.89 -0.36 4.37
CA SER A 7 -22.75 -0.92 5.07
C SER A 7 -21.51 -1.01 4.17
N LEU A 8 -21.66 -1.40 2.91
CA LEU A 8 -20.55 -1.49 1.97
C LEU A 8 -20.05 -0.11 1.53
N GLN A 9 -20.95 0.85 1.31
CA GLN A 9 -20.57 2.24 1.07
C GLN A 9 -19.76 2.82 2.24
N LEU A 10 -20.17 2.56 3.49
CA LEU A 10 -19.42 2.99 4.66
C LEU A 10 -18.02 2.36 4.68
N ALA A 11 -17.93 1.05 4.45
CA ALA A 11 -16.66 0.33 4.44
C ALA A 11 -15.72 0.83 3.34
N ILE A 12 -16.23 1.13 2.14
CA ILE A 12 -15.44 1.70 1.05
C ILE A 12 -14.95 3.11 1.41
N ASN A 13 -15.78 3.96 2.04
CA ASN A 13 -15.33 5.27 2.50
C ASN A 13 -14.22 5.17 3.56
N GLN A 14 -14.30 4.19 4.45
CA GLN A 14 -13.24 3.90 5.42
C GLN A 14 -11.96 3.42 4.71
N GLN A 15 -12.08 2.56 3.71
CA GLN A 15 -10.95 2.12 2.89
C GLN A 15 -10.31 3.29 2.15
N ILE A 16 -11.10 4.20 1.55
CA ILE A 16 -10.61 5.43 0.90
C ILE A 16 -9.75 6.23 1.88
N ASN A 17 -10.20 6.42 3.13
CA ASN A 17 -9.43 7.15 4.13
C ASN A 17 -8.14 6.42 4.52
N LEU A 18 -8.16 5.08 4.57
CA LEU A 18 -6.99 4.27 4.88
C LEU A 18 -5.91 4.36 3.77
N GLU A 19 -6.31 4.30 2.49
CA GLU A 19 -5.40 4.49 1.35
C GLU A 19 -4.80 5.92 1.35
N LEU A 20 -5.62 6.94 1.67
CA LEU A 20 -5.13 8.32 1.80
C LEU A 20 -4.16 8.49 2.98
N TYR A 21 -4.42 7.83 4.10
CA TYR A 21 -3.49 7.77 5.23
C TYR A 21 -2.18 7.07 4.84
N GLY A 22 -2.26 5.95 4.11
CA GLY A 22 -1.08 5.24 3.59
C GLY A 22 -0.23 6.14 2.69
N SER A 23 -0.87 6.85 1.76
CA SER A 23 -0.21 7.85 0.93
C SER A 23 0.48 8.93 1.77
N HIS A 24 -0.19 9.44 2.81
CA HIS A 24 0.34 10.48 3.68
C HIS A 24 1.54 9.98 4.52
N LEU A 25 1.48 8.76 5.06
CA LEU A 25 2.59 8.12 5.77
C LEU A 25 3.81 7.97 4.87
N TYR A 26 3.63 7.40 3.67
CA TYR A 26 4.71 7.21 2.72
C TYR A 26 5.35 8.53 2.26
N LEU A 27 4.54 9.59 2.12
CA LEU A 27 5.07 10.92 1.83
C LEU A 27 5.97 11.43 2.96
N GLY A 28 5.55 11.27 4.21
CA GLY A 28 6.36 11.62 5.38
C GLY A 28 7.68 10.86 5.42
N LEU A 29 7.64 9.54 5.18
CA LEU A 29 8.83 8.69 5.09
C LEU A 29 9.78 9.12 3.97
N ALA A 30 9.22 9.37 2.78
CA ALA A 30 9.96 9.82 1.62
C ALA A 30 10.81 11.07 1.91
N TYR A 31 10.20 12.11 2.48
CA TYR A 31 10.89 13.36 2.78
C TYR A 31 11.76 13.29 4.03
N HIS A 32 11.50 12.34 4.94
CA HIS A 32 12.44 12.03 6.02
C HIS A 32 13.78 11.53 5.45
N PHE A 33 13.76 10.54 4.55
CA PHE A 33 14.98 9.97 3.95
C PHE A 33 15.67 10.89 2.92
N ASP A 34 14.98 11.92 2.44
CA ASP A 34 15.53 12.94 1.54
C ASP A 34 16.30 14.05 2.29
N ARG A 35 16.18 14.13 3.62
CA ARG A 35 16.92 15.10 4.44
C ARG A 35 18.43 14.97 4.20
N THR A 36 19.12 16.10 4.07
CA THR A 36 20.58 16.15 3.84
C THR A 36 21.40 15.46 4.94
N SER A 37 20.87 15.39 6.16
CA SER A 37 21.49 14.69 7.29
C SER A 37 21.37 13.17 7.25
N ILE A 38 20.48 12.62 6.41
CA ILE A 38 20.23 11.17 6.26
C ILE A 38 20.69 10.69 4.89
N ALA A 39 20.36 11.43 3.83
CA ALA A 39 20.85 11.26 2.47
C ALA A 39 20.69 9.82 1.91
N LEU A 40 19.48 9.26 2.00
CA LEU A 40 19.13 7.94 1.43
C LEU A 40 18.14 8.10 0.25
N PRO A 41 18.58 8.66 -0.89
CA PRO A 41 17.70 9.10 -1.97
C PRO A 41 16.94 7.95 -2.66
N ASN A 42 17.51 6.74 -2.71
CA ASN A 42 16.83 5.58 -3.29
C ASN A 42 15.64 5.12 -2.42
N ILE A 43 15.80 5.16 -1.09
CA ILE A 43 14.71 4.84 -0.15
C ILE A 43 13.64 5.93 -0.22
N SER A 44 14.06 7.20 -0.25
CA SER A 44 13.14 8.32 -0.48
C SER A 44 12.33 8.15 -1.77
N LYS A 45 12.99 7.80 -2.89
CA LYS A 45 12.33 7.58 -4.18
C LYS A 45 11.34 6.43 -4.12
N TRP A 46 11.69 5.33 -3.45
CA TRP A 46 10.78 4.19 -3.28
C TRP A 46 9.52 4.59 -2.51
N PHE A 47 9.66 5.26 -1.36
CA PHE A 47 8.51 5.72 -0.59
C PHE A 47 7.68 6.77 -1.32
N ARG A 48 8.28 7.65 -2.13
CA ARG A 48 7.52 8.58 -2.99
C ARG A 48 6.62 7.85 -3.97
N ARG A 49 7.16 6.82 -4.64
CA ARG A 49 6.36 5.98 -5.54
C ARG A 49 5.21 5.32 -4.78
N GLN A 50 5.47 4.71 -3.62
CA GLN A 50 4.40 4.10 -2.83
C GLN A 50 3.33 5.10 -2.42
N SER A 51 3.72 6.33 -2.05
CA SER A 51 2.77 7.41 -1.75
C SER A 51 1.85 7.73 -2.94
N GLU A 52 2.38 7.73 -4.16
CA GLU A 52 1.61 7.95 -5.38
C GLU A 52 0.68 6.78 -5.70
N GLU A 53 1.13 5.54 -5.53
CA GLU A 53 0.32 4.32 -5.74
C GLU A 53 -0.87 4.27 -4.77
N GLU A 54 -0.66 4.49 -3.47
CA GLU A 54 -1.75 4.54 -2.47
C GLU A 54 -2.76 5.66 -2.77
N ARG A 55 -2.29 6.81 -3.26
CA ARG A 55 -3.19 7.88 -3.69
C ARG A 55 -4.01 7.45 -4.91
N CYS A 56 -3.41 6.70 -5.84
CA CYS A 56 -4.14 6.13 -6.96
C CYS A 56 -5.17 5.09 -6.51
N HIS A 57 -4.84 4.24 -5.53
CA HIS A 57 -5.79 3.32 -4.92
C HIS A 57 -7.01 4.04 -4.33
N ALA A 58 -6.80 5.11 -3.56
CA ALA A 58 -7.89 5.93 -3.01
C ALA A 58 -8.81 6.47 -4.12
N ILE A 59 -8.23 6.99 -5.21
CA ILE A 59 -8.99 7.51 -6.37
C ILE A 59 -9.77 6.39 -7.07
N MET A 60 -9.20 5.19 -7.20
CA MET A 60 -9.89 4.04 -7.77
C MET A 60 -11.14 3.68 -6.96
N PHE A 61 -11.05 3.66 -5.62
CA PHE A 61 -12.22 3.45 -4.76
C PHE A 61 -13.26 4.57 -4.89
N MET A 62 -12.84 5.83 -4.95
CA MET A 62 -13.76 6.97 -5.16
C MET A 62 -14.51 6.84 -6.50
N ASN A 63 -13.80 6.52 -7.58
CA ASN A 63 -14.40 6.31 -8.89
C ASN A 63 -15.36 5.12 -8.89
N TYR A 64 -14.97 4.01 -8.26
CA TYR A 64 -15.80 2.83 -8.11
C TYR A 64 -17.10 3.16 -7.35
N LEU A 65 -17.00 3.86 -6.23
CA LEU A 65 -18.15 4.22 -5.41
C LEU A 65 -19.14 5.11 -6.17
N ASN A 66 -18.64 6.12 -6.90
CA ASN A 66 -19.45 6.96 -7.78
C ASN A 66 -20.13 6.15 -8.89
N CYS A 67 -19.42 5.19 -9.50
CA CYS A 67 -19.97 4.30 -10.54
C CYS A 67 -21.13 3.44 -10.01
N ARG A 68 -21.02 2.99 -8.74
CA ARG A 68 -22.06 2.26 -8.02
C ARG A 68 -23.18 3.16 -7.46
N GLY A 69 -23.16 4.45 -7.75
CA GLY A 69 -24.15 5.42 -7.26
C GLY A 69 -24.08 5.67 -5.76
N GLY A 70 -22.97 5.31 -5.11
CA GLY A 70 -22.72 5.61 -3.71
C GLY A 70 -22.25 7.04 -3.49
N HIS A 71 -22.18 7.44 -2.23
CA HIS A 71 -21.73 8.78 -1.81
C HIS A 71 -20.37 8.73 -1.13
N ILE A 72 -19.44 9.55 -1.63
CA ILE A 72 -18.11 9.73 -1.05
C ILE A 72 -18.21 10.66 0.17
N VAL A 73 -17.63 10.23 1.28
CA VAL A 73 -17.46 11.02 2.50
C VAL A 73 -15.99 10.99 2.87
N LEU A 74 -15.29 12.10 2.63
CA LEU A 74 -13.88 12.24 3.00
C LEU A 74 -13.79 12.64 4.47
N ASP A 75 -13.03 11.86 5.23
CA ASP A 75 -12.76 12.12 6.65
C ASP A 75 -11.37 12.75 6.84
N GLN A 76 -11.06 13.15 8.06
CA GLN A 76 -9.76 13.67 8.44
C GLN A 76 -8.67 12.60 8.27
N ILE A 77 -7.64 12.95 7.50
CA ILE A 77 -6.41 12.16 7.41
C ILE A 77 -5.56 12.47 8.64
N GLN A 78 -5.32 11.47 9.48
CA GLN A 78 -4.48 11.62 10.65
C GLN A 78 -3.00 11.77 10.25
N SER A 79 -2.26 12.61 10.98
CA SER A 79 -0.81 12.67 10.81
C SER A 79 -0.18 11.37 11.32
N PRO A 80 0.90 10.87 10.68
CA PRO A 80 1.66 9.76 11.20
C PRO A 80 2.12 10.03 12.63
N HIS A 81 2.02 9.03 13.51
CA HIS A 81 2.43 9.18 14.90
C HIS A 81 3.92 9.45 15.08
N ASN A 82 4.76 9.05 14.11
CA ASN A 82 6.20 9.22 14.12
C ASN A 82 6.66 10.12 12.96
N SER A 83 7.36 11.20 13.30
CA SER A 83 7.99 12.11 12.33
C SER A 83 9.50 11.91 12.17
N ASP A 84 10.13 11.19 13.10
CA ASP A 84 11.55 10.90 13.10
C ASP A 84 11.76 9.37 13.18
N TRP A 85 12.29 8.83 12.09
CA TRP A 85 12.58 7.42 11.93
C TRP A 85 14.07 7.21 12.18
N GLU A 86 14.43 6.37 13.13
CA GLU A 86 15.82 6.15 13.54
C GLU A 86 16.62 5.39 12.50
N SER A 87 15.95 4.59 11.67
CA SER A 87 16.57 3.78 10.63
C SER A 87 15.61 3.43 9.49
N ALA A 88 16.18 3.02 8.36
CA ALA A 88 15.42 2.40 7.29
C ALA A 88 14.66 1.15 7.75
N LEU A 89 15.23 0.33 8.63
CA LEU A 89 14.56 -0.85 9.16
C LEU A 89 13.23 -0.47 9.85
N GLN A 90 13.27 0.50 10.77
CA GLN A 90 12.08 0.96 11.49
C GLN A 90 11.01 1.53 10.54
N ALA A 91 11.44 2.26 9.52
CA ALA A 91 10.54 2.79 8.49
C ALA A 91 9.84 1.68 7.68
N PHE A 92 10.59 0.66 7.25
CA PHE A 92 10.03 -0.46 6.51
C PHE A 92 9.17 -1.38 7.39
N GLU A 93 9.48 -1.51 8.69
CA GLU A 93 8.61 -2.20 9.65
C GLU A 93 7.27 -1.47 9.83
N ALA A 94 7.28 -0.13 9.91
CA ALA A 94 6.06 0.65 9.95
C ALA A 94 5.25 0.55 8.66
N ALA A 95 5.91 0.61 7.50
CA ALA A 95 5.28 0.35 6.21
C ALA A 95 4.65 -1.06 6.17
N PHE A 96 5.38 -2.08 6.63
CA PHE A 96 4.86 -3.45 6.69
C PHE A 96 3.60 -3.57 7.56
N MET A 97 3.58 -2.90 8.72
CA MET A 97 2.43 -2.90 9.61
C MET A 97 1.23 -2.16 9.00
N LEU A 98 1.47 -1.04 8.31
CA LEU A 98 0.45 -0.34 7.54
C LEU A 98 -0.13 -1.27 6.47
N GLU A 99 0.70 -1.87 5.63
CA GLU A 99 0.22 -2.71 4.52
C GLU A 99 -0.50 -3.96 5.00
N LYS A 100 -0.07 -4.52 6.13
CA LYS A 100 -0.77 -5.65 6.76
C LYS A 100 -2.17 -5.22 7.22
N HIS A 101 -2.29 -4.04 7.82
CA HIS A 101 -3.58 -3.48 8.22
C HIS A 101 -4.45 -3.17 7.00
N ASN A 102 -3.89 -2.56 5.95
CA ASN A 102 -4.58 -2.28 4.70
C ASN A 102 -5.12 -3.59 4.08
N ASN A 103 -4.28 -4.62 3.93
CA ASN A 103 -4.71 -5.92 3.43
C ASN A 103 -5.81 -6.57 4.28
N GLN A 104 -5.75 -6.47 5.61
CA GLN A 104 -6.83 -6.95 6.48
C GLN A 104 -8.14 -6.18 6.29
N SER A 105 -8.05 -4.87 6.07
CA SER A 105 -9.22 -4.03 5.78
C SER A 105 -9.85 -4.44 4.45
N LEU A 106 -9.06 -4.61 3.39
CA LEU A 106 -9.53 -5.10 2.08
C LEU A 106 -10.22 -6.45 2.17
N LEU A 107 -9.67 -7.42 2.92
CA LEU A 107 -10.30 -8.71 3.14
C LEU A 107 -11.62 -8.59 3.92
N SER A 108 -11.73 -7.63 4.83
CA SER A 108 -12.96 -7.35 5.57
C SER A 108 -14.03 -6.74 4.66
N VAL A 109 -13.64 -5.80 3.77
CA VAL A 109 -14.55 -5.24 2.75
C VAL A 109 -15.00 -6.34 1.77
N HIS A 110 -14.10 -7.23 1.36
CA HIS A 110 -14.41 -8.37 0.49
C HIS A 110 -15.40 -9.33 1.14
N THR A 111 -15.17 -9.70 2.41
CA THR A 111 -16.09 -10.54 3.18
C THR A 111 -17.47 -9.89 3.28
N LEU A 112 -17.52 -8.59 3.60
CA LEU A 112 -18.77 -7.83 3.68
C LEU A 112 -19.50 -7.77 2.32
N ALA A 113 -18.77 -7.63 1.22
CA ALA A 113 -19.34 -7.69 -0.12
C ALA A 113 -19.95 -9.06 -0.41
N ALA A 114 -19.24 -10.15 -0.08
CA ALA A 114 -19.73 -11.51 -0.23
C ALA A 114 -21.00 -11.77 0.60
N ASP A 115 -21.03 -11.33 1.86
CA ASP A 115 -22.20 -11.44 2.74
C ASP A 115 -23.42 -10.67 2.22
N ASN A 116 -23.19 -9.57 1.49
CA ASN A 116 -24.25 -8.80 0.82
C ASN A 116 -24.60 -9.32 -0.58
N ASN A 117 -24.00 -10.43 -1.03
CA ASN A 117 -24.12 -10.94 -2.40
C ASN A 117 -23.71 -9.93 -3.48
N ASP A 118 -22.75 -9.04 -3.18
CA ASP A 118 -22.24 -8.02 -4.10
C ASP A 118 -21.01 -8.56 -4.85
N SER A 119 -21.28 -9.36 -5.89
CA SER A 119 -20.23 -9.98 -6.72
C SER A 119 -19.34 -8.95 -7.43
N GLU A 120 -19.90 -7.80 -7.79
CA GLU A 120 -19.18 -6.72 -8.47
C GLU A 120 -18.10 -6.10 -7.57
N THR A 121 -18.39 -5.94 -6.27
CA THR A 121 -17.38 -5.43 -5.32
C THR A 121 -16.32 -6.49 -5.02
N CYS A 122 -16.70 -7.77 -4.91
CA CYS A 122 -15.73 -8.85 -4.77
C CYS A 122 -14.75 -8.87 -5.94
N ALA A 123 -15.26 -8.85 -7.18
CA ALA A 123 -14.45 -8.84 -8.39
C ALA A 123 -13.52 -7.62 -8.45
N PHE A 124 -14.05 -6.43 -8.16
CA PHE A 124 -13.25 -5.20 -8.12
C PHE A 124 -12.06 -5.30 -7.15
N LEU A 125 -12.27 -5.83 -5.95
CA LEU A 125 -11.22 -5.99 -4.94
C LEU A 125 -10.16 -7.03 -5.37
N GLU A 126 -10.61 -8.17 -5.89
CA GLU A 126 -9.74 -9.25 -6.36
C GLU A 126 -8.85 -8.81 -7.53
N GLU A 127 -9.44 -8.18 -8.55
CA GLU A 127 -8.73 -7.78 -9.78
C GLU A 127 -7.74 -6.63 -9.55
N ARG A 128 -8.10 -5.67 -8.68
CA ARG A 128 -7.36 -4.41 -8.60
C ARG A 128 -6.41 -4.34 -7.41
N PHE A 129 -6.67 -5.06 -6.30
CA PHE A 129 -5.97 -4.84 -5.02
C PHE A 129 -5.37 -6.11 -4.39
N LEU A 130 -6.14 -7.19 -4.19
CA LEU A 130 -5.73 -8.28 -3.29
C LEU A 130 -4.41 -8.97 -3.70
N THR A 131 -4.22 -9.26 -4.98
CA THR A 131 -2.94 -9.83 -5.45
C THR A 131 -1.77 -8.86 -5.29
N LYS A 132 -1.99 -7.58 -5.58
CA LYS A 132 -0.94 -6.56 -5.49
C LYS A 132 -0.48 -6.34 -4.05
N GLN A 133 -1.39 -6.44 -3.07
CA GLN A 133 -1.03 -6.30 -1.67
C GLN A 133 -0.15 -7.44 -1.17
N VAL A 134 -0.39 -8.67 -1.62
CA VAL A 134 0.49 -9.80 -1.30
C VAL A 134 1.90 -9.57 -1.89
N ASP A 135 1.98 -9.10 -3.13
CA ASP A 135 3.25 -8.79 -3.79
C ASP A 135 4.02 -7.66 -3.07
N LEU A 136 3.33 -6.62 -2.60
CA LEU A 136 3.96 -5.51 -1.86
C LEU A 136 4.46 -5.97 -0.48
N LEU A 137 3.65 -6.71 0.26
CA LEU A 137 4.02 -7.29 1.56
C LEU A 137 5.24 -8.21 1.44
N GLU A 138 5.31 -9.02 0.38
CA GLU A 138 6.46 -9.87 0.12
C GLU A 138 7.72 -9.04 -0.17
N GLN A 139 7.62 -7.98 -0.97
CA GLN A 139 8.73 -7.07 -1.28
C GLN A 139 9.27 -6.37 -0.02
N ILE A 140 8.39 -5.83 0.82
CA ILE A 140 8.77 -5.20 2.08
C ILE A 140 9.43 -6.22 3.02
N SER A 141 8.87 -7.43 3.12
CA SER A 141 9.44 -8.50 3.94
C SER A 141 10.86 -8.89 3.50
N LYS A 142 11.08 -9.03 2.19
CA LYS A 142 12.41 -9.31 1.61
C LYS A 142 13.39 -8.19 1.95
N PHE A 143 12.96 -6.93 1.88
CA PHE A 143 13.79 -5.79 2.27
C PHE A 143 14.19 -5.88 3.75
N ILE A 144 13.22 -6.02 4.66
CA ILE A 144 13.45 -6.16 6.11
C ILE A 144 14.45 -7.29 6.39
N MET A 145 14.23 -8.47 5.81
CA MET A 145 15.14 -9.62 5.99
C MET A 145 16.56 -9.37 5.45
N SER A 146 16.71 -8.52 4.43
CA SER A 146 18.02 -8.19 3.86
C SER A 146 18.82 -7.22 4.71
N VAL A 147 18.14 -6.35 5.49
CA VAL A 147 18.77 -5.32 6.32
C VAL A 147 18.91 -5.72 7.79
N THR A 148 18.10 -6.66 8.27
CA THR A 148 18.28 -7.25 9.60
C THR A 148 19.61 -8.02 9.64
N PRO A 149 20.51 -7.73 10.59
CA PRO A 149 21.81 -8.39 10.68
C PRO A 149 21.67 -9.91 10.61
N LYS A 150 22.41 -10.54 9.71
CA LYS A 150 22.48 -12.01 9.56
C LYS A 150 23.14 -12.64 10.79
N ILE A 151 22.46 -12.69 11.93
CA ILE A 151 22.80 -13.54 13.07
C ILE A 151 21.78 -14.69 13.14
N PHE A 152 21.42 -15.31 11.99
CA PHE A 152 20.78 -16.64 11.96
C PHE A 152 20.61 -17.27 10.56
N ARG A 153 21.56 -17.08 9.62
CA ARG A 153 21.60 -17.91 8.38
C ARG A 153 23.04 -18.23 8.03
N GLU A 154 23.62 -19.16 8.76
CA GLU A 154 24.69 -19.98 8.19
C GLU A 154 24.05 -20.98 7.21
N CYS A 155 24.63 -21.00 6.01
CA CYS A 155 24.36 -21.87 4.86
C CYS A 155 23.20 -21.44 3.92
N GLU A 156 23.53 -21.35 2.61
CA GLU A 156 22.64 -21.30 1.43
C GLU A 156 22.25 -19.96 0.77
N PHE A 157 22.88 -18.81 1.06
CA PHE A 157 22.56 -17.56 0.32
C PHE A 157 23.74 -16.88 -0.39
N LEU A 158 24.76 -17.64 -0.78
CA LEU A 158 25.92 -17.12 -1.52
C LEU A 158 25.84 -17.27 -3.05
N ASN A 159 24.67 -17.53 -3.65
CA ASN A 159 24.60 -17.75 -5.11
C ASN A 159 23.46 -17.06 -5.89
N ASP A 160 22.61 -16.22 -5.30
CA ASP A 160 21.44 -15.73 -6.06
C ASP A 160 21.64 -14.37 -6.76
N GLU A 161 22.11 -14.43 -8.01
CA GLU A 161 22.19 -13.34 -9.01
C GLU A 161 20.81 -12.74 -9.40
N LYS A 162 19.68 -13.33 -8.96
CA LYS A 162 18.33 -12.88 -9.34
C LYS A 162 17.94 -11.52 -8.77
N PHE A 163 18.48 -11.11 -7.62
CA PHE A 163 18.08 -9.85 -6.98
C PHE A 163 18.50 -8.60 -7.79
N LYS A 164 19.62 -8.68 -8.54
CA LYS A 164 20.08 -7.55 -9.37
C LYS A 164 19.24 -7.36 -10.64
N LYS A 165 18.62 -8.41 -11.18
CA LYS A 165 17.89 -8.35 -12.46
C LYS A 165 16.44 -7.88 -12.34
N SER A 166 15.76 -8.11 -11.20
CA SER A 166 14.34 -7.76 -11.06
C SER A 166 14.09 -6.26 -10.87
N GLN A 167 15.10 -5.47 -10.48
CA GLN A 167 14.99 -4.03 -10.26
C GLN A 167 15.11 -3.20 -11.55
N LEU A 168 15.58 -3.79 -12.66
CA LEU A 168 15.84 -3.07 -13.93
C LEU A 168 14.71 -3.19 -14.96
N SER A 169 13.78 -4.14 -14.83
CA SER A 169 12.74 -4.38 -15.85
C SER A 169 11.41 -3.65 -15.62
N ARG A 170 11.24 -2.94 -14.50
CA ARG A 170 9.97 -2.27 -14.12
C ARG A 170 10.06 -0.74 -14.07
N ALA A 171 11.12 -0.18 -14.65
CA ALA A 171 11.42 1.25 -14.65
C ALA A 171 10.76 2.05 -15.79
N SER A 172 9.84 1.45 -16.56
CA SER A 172 9.28 2.05 -17.80
C SER A 172 7.76 2.15 -17.85
N GLU A 173 7.04 1.96 -16.75
CA GLU A 173 5.58 2.16 -16.72
C GLU A 173 5.26 3.39 -15.86
N GLU A 174 4.75 4.43 -16.51
CA GLU A 174 4.14 5.59 -15.84
C GLU A 174 2.95 5.11 -15.00
N VAL A 175 2.86 5.57 -13.76
CA VAL A 175 1.69 5.31 -12.89
C VAL A 175 0.51 6.10 -13.45
N HIS A 176 -0.20 5.52 -14.41
CA HIS A 176 -1.41 6.10 -14.95
C HIS A 176 -2.60 5.63 -14.10
N CYS A 177 -3.10 6.55 -13.27
CA CYS A 177 -4.37 6.45 -12.56
C CYS A 177 -5.51 6.39 -13.60
N THR A 178 -5.78 5.23 -14.19
CA THR A 178 -6.94 5.04 -15.08
C THR A 178 -7.98 4.11 -14.48
N SER A 179 -9.23 4.41 -14.84
CA SER A 179 -10.51 3.86 -14.40
C SER A 179 -10.63 2.33 -14.30
#